data_AF-A0A2U9BC80-F1
#
_entry.id   AF-A0A2U9BC80-F1
#
_cell.length_a   1.000
_cell.length_b   1.000
_cell.length_c   1.000
_cell.angle_alpha   90.00
_cell.angle_beta   90.00
_cell.angle_gamma   90.00
#
_symmetry.space_group_name_H-M   'P 1'
#
loop_
_entity.id
_entity.type
_entity.pdbx_description
1 polymer ?
#
loop_
_entity_poly.entity_id
_entity_poly.type
_entity_poly.pdbx_seq_one_letter_code
_entity_poly.pdbx_strand_id
1 'polypeptide(L)'
;MFRNKSAWFSSSVPEAGHDFWIHNGGSTAGWRTADYLFSVDATCPDTLRIYESRDYLRKKVTVFQSLFLSACEKRQSVKSVYIGHYVLPPASVQDVSFWL
;
A
#
# COMPACT_ATOMS: atom_id res chain seq x y z
N MET A 1 3.57 -11.28 11.84
CA MET A 1 2.39 -11.00 11.01
C MET A 1 2.69 -11.00 9.52
N PHE A 2 3.86 -10.52 9.09
CA PHE A 2 4.25 -10.36 7.69
C PHE A 2 5.49 -11.19 7.31
N ARG A 3 5.72 -12.32 8.00
CA ARG A 3 6.90 -13.18 7.73
C ARG A 3 6.93 -13.62 6.28
N ASN A 4 8.12 -13.56 5.67
CA ASN A 4 8.37 -13.88 4.27
C ASN A 4 7.59 -13.01 3.28
N LYS A 5 7.15 -11.81 3.71
CA LYS A 5 6.55 -10.80 2.85
C LYS A 5 7.42 -9.57 2.79
N SER A 6 7.45 -8.96 1.62
CA SER A 6 8.19 -7.75 1.33
C SER A 6 7.25 -6.59 1.02
N ALA A 7 7.61 -5.37 1.42
CA ALA A 7 6.84 -4.17 1.12
C ALA A 7 7.73 -3.06 0.58
N TRP A 8 7.14 -2.29 -0.33
CA TRP A 8 7.60 -0.96 -0.68
C TRP A 8 6.66 0.07 -0.04
N PHE A 9 7.24 1.19 0.39
CA PHE A 9 6.52 2.27 1.05
C PHE A 9 6.78 3.58 0.30
N SER A 10 5.70 4.29 0.00
CA SER A 10 5.78 5.69 -0.44
C SER A 10 6.35 6.56 0.67
N SER A 11 7.02 7.64 0.29
CA SER A 11 7.44 8.74 1.16
C SER A 11 6.28 9.41 1.92
N SER A 12 5.02 9.18 1.51
CA SER A 12 3.84 9.59 2.27
C SER A 12 3.54 8.72 3.50
N VAL A 13 4.16 7.54 3.62
CA VAL A 13 3.92 6.64 4.75
C VAL A 13 4.79 7.05 5.95
N PRO A 14 4.21 7.27 7.14
CA PRO A 14 4.97 7.58 8.35
C PRO A 14 5.89 6.42 8.77
N GLU A 15 7.00 6.74 9.41
CA GLU A 15 7.99 5.78 9.92
C GLU A 15 7.38 4.69 10.80
N ALA A 16 6.37 5.02 11.61
CA ALA A 16 5.64 4.06 12.43
C ALA A 16 5.03 2.89 11.60
N GLY A 17 4.61 3.14 10.36
CA GLY A 17 4.13 2.09 9.47
C GLY A 17 5.24 1.15 9.00
N HIS A 18 6.45 1.69 8.76
CA HIS A 18 7.64 0.91 8.44
C HIS A 18 8.06 0.05 9.63
N ASP A 19 8.15 0.65 10.82
CA ASP A 19 8.55 -0.03 12.04
C ASP A 19 7.60 -1.16 12.39
N PHE A 20 6.29 -0.93 12.30
CA PHE A 20 5.29 -1.96 12.52
C PHE A 20 5.48 -3.15 11.56
N TRP A 21 5.74 -2.89 10.28
CA TRP A 21 5.97 -3.93 9.27
C TRP A 21 7.20 -4.78 9.59
N ILE A 22 8.34 -4.13 9.85
CA ILE A 22 9.62 -4.80 10.16
C ILE A 22 9.51 -5.57 11.48
N HIS A 23 8.97 -4.96 12.53
CA HIS A 23 8.77 -5.58 13.83
C HIS A 23 7.91 -6.86 13.72
N ASN A 24 6.96 -6.86 12.79
CA ASN A 24 6.10 -8.01 12.53
C ASN A 24 6.65 -9.02 11.51
N GLY A 25 7.95 -8.92 11.18
CA GLY A 25 8.71 -9.89 10.39
C GLY A 25 8.66 -9.68 8.87
N GLY A 26 8.19 -8.52 8.41
CA GLY A 26 8.27 -8.14 7.00
C GLY A 26 9.66 -7.62 6.62
N SER A 27 9.96 -7.59 5.33
CA SER A 27 11.17 -6.96 4.77
C SER A 27 10.81 -5.80 3.84
N THR A 28 11.77 -4.93 3.54
CA THR A 28 11.62 -3.91 2.50
C THR A 28 12.18 -4.39 1.17
N ALA A 29 11.57 -3.95 0.07
CA ALA A 29 12.06 -4.21 -1.28
C ALA A 29 11.70 -3.04 -2.22
N GLY A 30 12.31 -3.03 -3.40
CA GLY A 30 11.91 -2.10 -4.46
C GLY A 30 10.48 -2.38 -4.93
N TRP A 31 9.76 -1.35 -5.37
CA TRP A 31 8.32 -1.46 -5.71
C TRP A 31 7.99 -2.49 -6.79
N ARG A 32 8.96 -2.87 -7.64
CA ARG A 32 8.80 -3.90 -8.68
C ARG A 32 8.93 -5.34 -8.19
N THR A 33 9.55 -5.54 -7.03
CA THR A 33 9.82 -6.86 -6.45
C THR A 33 9.13 -7.07 -5.11
N ALA A 34 8.54 -6.03 -4.53
CA ALA A 34 7.80 -6.10 -3.28
C ALA A 34 6.46 -6.83 -3.46
N ASP A 35 6.05 -7.60 -2.45
CA ASP A 35 4.72 -8.24 -2.42
C ASP A 35 3.60 -7.21 -2.20
N TYR A 36 3.89 -6.13 -1.46
CA TYR A 36 2.94 -5.08 -1.11
C TYR A 36 3.53 -3.70 -1.40
N LEU A 37 2.67 -2.78 -1.84
CA LEU A 37 3.03 -1.40 -2.09
C LEU A 37 2.09 -0.54 -1.24
N PHE A 38 2.63 0.19 -0.26
CA PHE A 38 1.85 1.03 0.63
C PHE A 38 2.05 2.50 0.35
N SER A 39 0.96 3.27 0.37
CA SER A 39 0.96 4.72 0.34
C SER A 39 -0.11 5.27 1.28
N VAL A 40 0.02 6.53 1.69
CA VAL A 40 -1.06 7.28 2.37
C VAL A 40 -1.81 8.16 1.37
N ASP A 41 -1.12 8.59 0.32
CA ASP A 41 -1.57 9.63 -0.59
C ASP A 41 -1.36 9.20 -2.04
N ALA A 42 -2.46 9.07 -2.77
CA ALA A 42 -2.46 8.71 -4.18
C ALA A 42 -1.82 9.77 -5.09
N THR A 43 -1.65 11.00 -4.60
CA THR A 43 -1.00 12.11 -5.32
C THR A 43 0.48 12.26 -4.96
N CYS A 44 1.00 11.46 -4.03
CA CYS A 44 2.40 11.48 -3.67
C CYS A 44 3.29 11.17 -4.90
N PRO A 45 4.37 11.93 -5.17
CA PRO A 45 5.13 11.80 -6.42
C PRO A 45 5.66 10.40 -6.72
N ASP A 46 6.08 9.63 -5.72
CA ASP A 46 6.54 8.26 -5.91
C ASP A 46 5.41 7.26 -6.17
N THR A 47 4.22 7.53 -5.64
CA THR A 47 2.99 6.77 -5.86
C THR A 47 2.45 7.04 -7.27
N LEU A 48 2.46 8.30 -7.71
CA LEU A 48 2.12 8.69 -9.08
C LEU A 48 2.99 7.97 -10.12
N ARG A 49 4.31 7.90 -9.89
CA ARG A 49 5.23 7.15 -10.77
C ARG A 49 4.86 5.67 -10.90
N ILE A 50 4.26 5.07 -9.87
CA ILE A 50 3.76 3.69 -9.95
C ILE A 50 2.51 3.64 -10.81
N TYR A 51 1.54 4.53 -10.62
CA TYR A 51 0.31 4.56 -11.43
C TYR A 51 0.57 4.80 -12.91
N GLU A 52 1.55 5.64 -13.24
CA GLU A 52 1.97 5.92 -14.62
C GLU A 52 2.82 4.79 -15.22
N SER A 53 3.27 3.83 -14.41
CA SER A 53 4.13 2.75 -14.88
C SER A 53 3.38 1.72 -15.73
N ARG A 54 4.10 1.10 -16.67
CA ARG A 54 3.58 -0.03 -17.47
C ARG A 54 3.11 -1.20 -16.61
N ASP A 55 3.70 -1.41 -15.44
CA ASP A 55 3.35 -2.52 -14.55
C ASP A 55 2.00 -2.30 -13.89
N TYR A 56 1.69 -1.06 -13.49
CA TYR A 56 0.36 -0.73 -13.00
C TYR A 56 -0.69 -0.81 -14.12
N LEU A 57 -0.41 -0.21 -15.29
CA LEU A 57 -1.32 -0.26 -16.46
C LEU A 57 -1.60 -1.68 -16.96
N ARG A 58 -0.64 -2.61 -16.77
CA ARG A 58 -0.78 -4.04 -17.08
C ARG A 58 -1.31 -4.87 -15.91
N LYS A 59 -1.79 -4.22 -14.83
CA LYS A 59 -2.37 -4.86 -13.64
C LYS A 59 -1.42 -5.82 -12.94
N LYS A 60 -0.11 -5.57 -12.99
CA LYS A 60 0.92 -6.39 -12.32
C LYS A 60 1.17 -5.98 -10.88
N VAL A 61 0.93 -4.72 -10.55
CA VAL A 61 1.12 -4.17 -9.20
C VAL A 61 -0.16 -3.45 -8.77
N THR A 62 -0.36 -3.33 -7.46
CA THR A 62 -1.48 -2.60 -6.87
C THR A 62 -0.96 -1.85 -5.65
N VAL A 63 -1.38 -0.60 -5.50
CA VAL A 63 -1.05 0.23 -4.33
C VAL A 63 -2.16 0.07 -3.31
N PHE A 64 -1.79 -0.07 -2.04
CA PHE A 64 -2.70 -0.18 -0.92
C PHE A 64 -2.53 1.00 0.03
N GLN A 65 -3.63 1.39 0.68
CA GLN A 65 -3.60 2.37 1.73
C GLN A 65 -2.93 1.81 2.98
N SER A 66 -1.94 2.53 3.50
CA SER A 66 -1.13 2.11 4.64
C SER A 66 -1.95 1.94 5.93
N LEU A 67 -3.18 2.50 5.99
CA LEU A 67 -4.16 2.26 7.06
C LEU A 67 -4.43 0.76 7.29
N PHE A 68 -4.19 -0.09 6.28
CA PHE A 68 -4.18 -1.54 6.43
C PHE A 68 -3.29 -2.00 7.61
N LEU A 69 -2.11 -1.41 7.78
CA LEU A 69 -1.15 -1.75 8.83
C LEU A 69 -1.71 -1.43 10.21
N SER A 70 -2.27 -0.24 10.40
CA SER A 70 -2.93 0.14 11.65
C SER A 70 -4.17 -0.71 11.94
N ALA A 71 -4.91 -1.15 10.91
CA ALA A 71 -6.04 -2.06 11.08
C ALA A 71 -5.57 -3.45 11.53
N CYS A 72 -4.48 -3.95 10.95
CA CYS A 72 -3.84 -5.20 11.36
C CYS A 72 -3.30 -5.14 12.79
N GLU A 73 -2.69 -4.01 13.18
CA GLU A 73 -2.23 -3.76 14.54
C GLU A 73 -3.38 -3.87 15.54
N LYS A 74 -4.46 -3.11 15.31
CA LYS A 74 -5.64 -3.09 16.19
C LYS A 74 -6.31 -4.46 16.34
N ARG A 75 -6.33 -5.27 15.28
CA ARG A 75 -6.95 -6.60 15.31
C ARG A 75 -5.99 -7.71 15.70
N GLN A 76 -4.70 -7.42 15.88
CA GLN A 76 -3.61 -8.39 16.09
C GLN A 76 -3.63 -9.56 15.09
N SER A 77 -4.19 -9.37 13.89
CA SER A 77 -4.39 -10.44 12.91
C SER A 77 -4.47 -9.87 11.49
N VAL A 78 -3.70 -10.48 10.57
CA VAL A 78 -3.85 -10.26 9.11
C VAL A 78 -4.94 -11.12 8.48
N LYS A 79 -5.36 -12.22 9.14
CA LYS A 79 -6.41 -13.09 8.59
C LYS A 79 -7.80 -12.47 8.70
N SER A 80 -7.95 -11.50 9.59
CA SER A 80 -9.23 -10.84 9.88
C SER A 80 -9.36 -9.47 9.19
N VAL A 81 -8.37 -9.06 8.40
CA VAL A 81 -8.35 -7.79 7.66
C VAL A 81 -8.19 -8.10 6.18
N TYR A 82 -9.24 -7.85 5.40
CA TYR A 82 -9.21 -8.05 3.95
C TYR A 82 -8.45 -6.90 3.29
N ILE A 83 -7.26 -7.18 2.75
CA ILE A 83 -6.42 -6.17 2.12
C ILE A 83 -7.09 -5.50 0.90
N GLY A 84 -8.03 -6.20 0.23
CA GLY A 84 -8.79 -5.65 -0.88
C GLY A 84 -9.62 -4.41 -0.52
N HIS A 85 -10.00 -4.21 0.74
CA HIS A 85 -10.69 -2.99 1.20
C HIS A 85 -9.77 -1.78 1.29
N TYR A 86 -8.47 -1.99 1.15
CA TYR A 86 -7.44 -0.96 1.26
C TYR A 86 -6.78 -0.71 -0.09
N VAL A 87 -7.36 -1.11 -1.23
CA VAL A 87 -6.83 -0.69 -2.52
C VAL A 87 -6.86 0.84 -2.58
N LEU A 88 -5.71 1.44 -2.89
CA LEU A 88 -5.59 2.86 -3.16
C LEU A 88 -5.52 3.03 -4.68
N PRO A 89 -6.60 3.46 -5.33
CA PRO A 89 -6.57 3.73 -6.77
C PRO A 89 -6.00 5.14 -7.04
N PRO A 90 -5.73 5.52 -8.30
CA PRO A 90 -5.33 6.89 -8.64
C PRO A 90 -6.38 7.91 -8.19
N ALA A 91 -5.94 9.11 -7.79
CA ALA A 91 -6.85 10.16 -7.31
C ALA A 91 -7.96 10.50 -8.31
N SER A 92 -7.68 10.42 -9.62
CA SER A 92 -8.63 10.68 -10.69
C SER A 92 -9.87 9.78 -10.70
N VAL A 93 -9.82 8.60 -10.06
CA VAL A 93 -10.96 7.68 -9.95
C VAL A 93 -11.51 7.57 -8.52
N GLN A 94 -10.91 8.29 -7.57
CA GLN A 94 -11.44 8.42 -6.21
C GLN A 94 -12.48 9.53 -6.12
N ASP A 95 -12.37 10.53 -6.99
CA ASP A 95 -13.26 11.68 -6.99
C ASP A 95 -14.67 11.27 -7.41
N VAL A 96 -15.59 11.30 -6.44
CA VAL A 96 -17.00 10.93 -6.61
C VAL A 96 -17.80 12.03 -7.32
N SER A 97 -17.17 13.20 -7.57
CA SER A 97 -17.79 14.32 -8.29
C SER A 97 -18.19 14.00 -9.73
N PHE A 98 -17.72 12.88 -10.29
CA PHE A 98 -18.18 12.42 -11.61
C PHE A 98 -19.59 11.80 -11.61
N TRP A 99 -20.18 11.56 -10.43
CA TRP A 99 -21.49 10.91 -10.28
C TRP A 99 -22.58 11.80 -9.63
N LEU A 100 -22.25 13.05 -9.29
CA LEU A 100 -23.17 14.06 -8.76
C LEU A 100 -23.31 15.22 -9.76
#